data_AF-A0A5F1HST8-F1
#
_entry.id   AF-A0A5F1HST8-F1
#
_cell.length_a   1.000
_cell.length_b   1.000
_cell.length_c   1.000
_cell.angle_alpha   90.00
_cell.angle_beta   90.00
_cell.angle_gamma   90.00
#
_symmetry.space_group_name_H-M   'P 1'
#
loop_
_entity.id
_entity.type
_entity.pdbx_description
1 polymer ?
#
loop_
_entity_poly.entity_id
_entity_poly.type
_entity_poly.pdbx_seq_one_letter_code
_entity_poly.pdbx_strand_id
1 'polypeptide(L)'
;MFRIYTTRIFAFLNEFFKNSRKAKPKGESLSDYLTKLSNHFDKITEHPEKSDLIFHPKDNSKCTPEGLIEAVLNWRISQSLPIFKDI
;
A
#
# COMPACT_ATOMS: atom_id res chain seq x y z
N MET A 1 6.98 17.36 -11.79
CA MET A 1 7.33 16.16 -12.58
C MET A 1 7.44 14.96 -11.61
N PHE A 2 6.30 14.42 -11.15
CA PHE A 2 6.19 13.31 -10.18
C PHE A 2 5.31 12.16 -10.72
N ARG A 3 4.99 12.20 -12.02
CA ARG A 3 3.69 11.73 -12.54
C ARG A 3 3.69 10.39 -13.27
N ILE A 4 4.81 9.68 -13.36
CA ILE A 4 4.89 8.47 -14.21
C ILE A 4 5.33 7.17 -13.50
N TYR A 5 5.81 7.23 -12.27
CA TYR A 5 6.47 6.07 -11.63
C TYR A 5 5.70 5.43 -10.46
N THR A 6 4.56 6.01 -10.04
CA THR A 6 3.66 5.48 -9.00
C THR A 6 2.79 4.32 -9.46
N THR A 7 2.78 3.98 -10.75
CA THR A 7 1.71 3.19 -11.38
C THR A 7 1.57 1.76 -10.87
N ARG A 8 2.64 1.03 -10.52
CA ARG A 8 2.51 -0.38 -10.07
C ARG A 8 1.98 -0.50 -8.65
N ILE A 9 2.56 0.24 -7.70
CA ILE A 9 2.06 0.26 -6.31
C ILE A 9 0.68 0.94 -6.23
N PHE A 10 0.47 2.00 -7.01
CA PHE A 10 -0.83 2.66 -7.12
C PHE A 10 -1.86 1.76 -7.78
N ALA A 11 -1.53 1.03 -8.85
CA ALA A 11 -2.43 0.06 -9.46
C ALA A 11 -2.78 -1.06 -8.47
N PHE A 12 -1.80 -1.63 -7.78
CA PHE A 12 -2.02 -2.65 -6.77
C PHE A 12 -2.92 -2.17 -5.63
N LEU A 13 -2.62 -1.01 -5.03
CA LEU A 13 -3.44 -0.44 -3.96
C LEU A 13 -4.83 -0.07 -4.48
N ASN A 14 -4.95 0.55 -5.65
CA ASN A 14 -6.24 0.91 -6.23
C ASN A 14 -7.08 -0.34 -6.56
N GLU A 15 -6.48 -1.40 -7.10
CA GLU A 15 -7.13 -2.70 -7.29
C GLU A 15 -7.56 -3.30 -5.97
N PHE A 16 -6.71 -3.25 -4.93
CA PHE A 16 -7.09 -3.70 -3.59
C PHE A 16 -8.33 -2.98 -3.08
N PHE A 17 -8.32 -1.64 -3.07
CA PHE A 17 -9.46 -0.87 -2.57
C PHE A 17 -10.72 -1.10 -3.41
N LYS A 18 -10.61 -1.30 -4.73
CA LYS A 18 -11.73 -1.66 -5.60
C LYS A 18 -12.26 -3.06 -5.34
N ASN A 19 -11.38 -4.06 -5.23
CA ASN A 19 -11.73 -5.45 -5.03
C ASN A 19 -12.28 -5.71 -3.63
N SER A 20 -11.69 -5.10 -2.59
CA SER A 20 -12.21 -5.16 -1.22
C SER A 20 -13.63 -4.58 -1.11
N ARG A 21 -13.94 -3.52 -1.87
CA ARG A 21 -15.30 -2.94 -1.93
C ARG A 21 -16.29 -3.80 -2.71
N LYS A 22 -15.85 -4.43 -3.82
CA LYS A 22 -16.72 -5.21 -4.71
C LYS A 22 -16.94 -6.65 -4.27
N ALA A 23 -15.87 -7.36 -3.94
CA ALA A 23 -15.90 -8.81 -3.78
C ALA A 23 -16.39 -9.25 -2.40
N LYS A 24 -16.35 -8.37 -1.38
CA LYS A 24 -16.61 -8.68 0.05
C LYS A 24 -16.26 -10.15 0.38
N PRO A 25 -15.02 -10.61 0.11
CA PRO A 25 -14.66 -12.00 0.41
C PRO A 25 -14.88 -12.23 1.91
N LYS A 26 -15.31 -13.43 2.29
CA LYS A 26 -15.63 -13.78 3.68
C LYS A 26 -14.87 -15.04 4.09
N GLY A 27 -14.59 -15.15 5.38
CA GLY A 27 -13.92 -16.31 5.97
C GLY A 27 -12.50 -16.48 5.44
N GLU A 28 -12.10 -17.72 5.19
CA GLU A 28 -10.74 -18.11 4.79
C GLU A 28 -10.26 -17.39 3.51
N SER A 29 -11.16 -17.20 2.53
CA SER A 29 -10.87 -16.47 1.29
C SER A 29 -10.47 -15.00 1.49
N LEU A 30 -10.98 -14.36 2.55
CA LEU A 30 -10.61 -13.00 2.94
C LEU A 30 -9.24 -13.00 3.60
N SER A 31 -8.99 -13.96 4.49
CA SER A 31 -7.72 -14.06 5.21
C SER A 31 -6.55 -14.27 4.25
N ASP A 32 -6.65 -15.22 3.32
CA ASP A 32 -5.61 -15.50 2.32
C ASP A 32 -5.33 -14.30 1.41
N TYR A 33 -6.39 -13.59 1.04
CA TYR A 33 -6.29 -12.38 0.23
C TYR A 33 -5.55 -11.27 1.00
N LEU A 34 -5.91 -11.03 2.27
CA LEU A 34 -5.25 -10.04 3.12
C LEU A 34 -3.80 -10.41 3.41
N THR A 35 -3.47 -11.68 3.64
CA THR A 35 -2.09 -12.13 3.85
C THR A 35 -1.23 -11.91 2.61
N LYS A 36 -1.71 -12.30 1.41
CA LYS A 36 -0.99 -12.05 0.15
C LYS A 36 -0.76 -10.56 -0.07
N LEU A 37 -1.74 -9.74 0.30
CA LEU A 37 -1.66 -8.30 0.21
C LEU A 37 -0.59 -7.72 1.12
N SER A 38 -0.65 -8.04 2.42
CA SER A 38 0.32 -7.57 3.41
C SER A 38 1.75 -7.92 2.99
N ASN A 39 1.97 -9.17 2.59
CA ASN A 39 3.29 -9.63 2.16
C ASN A 39 3.80 -8.88 0.92
N HIS A 40 2.91 -8.57 -0.03
CA HIS A 40 3.29 -7.82 -1.22
C HIS A 40 3.59 -6.35 -0.87
N PHE A 41 2.75 -5.72 -0.04
CA PHE A 41 2.95 -4.35 0.43
C PHE A 41 4.28 -4.20 1.20
N ASP A 42 4.57 -5.11 2.12
CA ASP A 42 5.80 -5.11 2.89
C ASP A 42 7.03 -5.22 2.00
N LYS A 43 6.96 -6.14 1.02
CA LYS A 43 8.05 -6.38 0.08
C LYS A 43 8.34 -5.19 -0.82
N ILE A 44 7.32 -4.48 -1.30
CA ILE A 44 7.51 -3.37 -2.23
C ILE A 44 7.84 -2.06 -1.52
N THR A 45 7.23 -1.80 -0.35
CA THR A 45 7.42 -0.52 0.37
C THR A 45 8.68 -0.51 1.20
N GLU A 46 9.08 -1.68 1.72
CA GLU A 46 10.16 -1.85 2.70
C GLU A 46 9.97 -0.95 3.93
N HIS A 47 8.74 -0.51 4.19
CA HIS A 47 8.43 0.39 5.28
C HIS A 47 8.52 -0.36 6.61
N PRO A 48 9.12 0.22 7.67
CA PRO A 48 9.28 -0.46 8.96
C PRO A 48 7.94 -0.82 9.61
N GLU A 49 6.93 0.04 9.45
CA GLU A 49 5.56 -0.22 9.93
C GLU A 49 4.79 -1.22 9.03
N LYS A 50 5.36 -1.69 7.91
CA LYS A 50 4.79 -2.77 7.09
C LYS A 50 3.30 -2.54 6.76
N SER A 51 2.52 -3.62 6.66
CA SER A 51 1.09 -3.60 6.44
C SER A 51 0.29 -2.97 7.58
N ASP A 52 0.91 -2.63 8.73
CA ASP A 52 0.20 -1.90 9.79
C ASP A 52 -0.26 -0.53 9.31
N LEU A 53 0.42 0.06 8.30
CA LEU A 53 -0.06 1.27 7.65
C LEU A 53 -1.45 1.10 6.99
N ILE A 54 -1.83 -0.13 6.64
CA ILE A 54 -3.12 -0.46 6.01
C ILE A 54 -4.19 -0.70 7.07
N PHE A 55 -3.86 -1.45 8.13
CA PHE A 55 -4.85 -1.90 9.13
C PHE A 55 -4.95 -0.97 10.35
N HIS A 56 -3.89 -0.24 10.65
CA HIS A 56 -3.74 0.63 11.82
C HIS A 56 -3.17 1.99 11.42
N PRO A 57 -3.85 2.73 10.50
CA PRO A 57 -3.36 4.04 10.11
C PRO A 57 -3.42 5.01 11.29
N LYS A 58 -2.39 5.85 11.43
CA LYS A 58 -2.35 6.92 12.45
C LYS A 58 -3.47 7.96 12.26
N ASP A 59 -3.97 8.07 11.03
CA ASP A 59 -5.07 8.95 10.65
C ASP A 59 -5.99 8.22 9.67
N ASN A 60 -7.29 8.20 9.97
CA ASN A 60 -8.32 7.60 9.12
C ASN A 60 -8.38 8.24 7.72
N SER A 61 -7.90 9.48 7.56
CA SER A 61 -7.77 10.14 6.25
C SER A 61 -6.76 9.42 5.33
N LYS A 62 -5.81 8.67 5.91
CA LYS A 62 -4.79 7.87 5.20
C LYS A 62 -5.24 6.46 4.85
N CYS A 63 -6.48 6.10 5.17
CA CYS A 63 -7.10 4.84 4.79
C CYS A 63 -7.58 4.85 3.31
N THR A 64 -6.79 5.46 2.43
CA THR A 64 -7.01 5.59 1.00
C THR A 64 -5.75 5.14 0.24
N PRO A 65 -5.86 4.66 -1.01
CA PRO A 65 -4.68 4.34 -1.82
C PRO A 65 -3.67 5.50 -1.86
N GLU A 66 -4.19 6.71 -2.03
CA GLU A 66 -3.41 7.95 -2.10
C GLU A 66 -2.69 8.25 -0.78
N GLY A 67 -3.40 8.18 0.35
CA GLY A 67 -2.83 8.46 1.67
C GLY A 67 -1.77 7.44 2.12
N LEU A 68 -1.94 6.17 1.76
CA LEU A 68 -0.94 5.13 1.97
C LEU A 68 0.33 5.38 1.15
N ILE A 69 0.18 5.79 -0.11
CA ILE A 69 1.33 6.13 -0.96
C ILE A 69 2.04 7.37 -0.45
N GLU A 70 1.29 8.40 -0.05
CA GLU A 70 1.87 9.59 0.55
C GLU A 70 2.68 9.26 1.82
N ALA A 71 2.14 8.41 2.70
CA ALA A 71 2.85 7.97 3.91
C ALA A 71 4.17 7.28 3.58
N VAL A 72 4.16 6.35 2.63
CA VAL A 72 5.37 5.62 2.22
C VAL A 72 6.37 6.54 1.52
N LEU A 73 5.92 7.44 0.66
CA LEU A 73 6.79 8.41 -0.02
C LEU A 73 7.45 9.35 0.97
N ASN A 74 6.68 9.93 1.89
CA ASN A 74 7.21 10.84 2.92
C ASN A 74 8.24 10.14 3.80
N TRP A 75 8.00 8.88 4.18
CA TRP A 75 8.99 8.09 4.90
C TRP A 75 10.25 7.87 4.08
N ARG A 76 10.17 7.39 2.83
CA ARG A 76 11.37 7.16 2.00
C ARG A 76 12.20 8.43 1.80
N ILE A 77 11.54 9.58 1.56
CA ILE A 77 12.19 10.88 1.45
C ILE A 77 12.92 11.23 2.75
N SER A 78 12.27 11.05 3.92
CA SER A 78 12.89 11.31 5.22
C SER A 78 14.13 10.46 5.50
N GLN A 79 14.17 9.25 4.94
CA GLN A 79 15.29 8.32 5.07
C GLN A 79 16.36 8.52 3.99
N SER A 80 16.21 9.51 3.10
CA SER A 80 17.04 9.68 1.90
C SER A 80 17.13 8.42 1.04
N LEU A 81 16.10 7.56 1.12
CA LEU A 81 16.03 6.36 0.31
C LEU A 81 15.60 6.74 -1.11
N PRO A 82 16.07 6.00 -2.13
CA PRO A 82 15.53 6.13 -3.46
C PRO A 82 14.02 5.96 -3.40
N ILE A 83 13.30 6.96 -3.92
CA ILE A 83 11.90 6.80 -4.26
C ILE A 83 11.89 5.72 -5.35
N PHE A 84 11.18 4.62 -5.08
CA PHE A 84 11.12 3.35 -5.82
C PHE A 84 11.93 3.26 -7.12
N LYS A 85 12.86 2.30 -7.17
CA LYS A 85 13.73 2.04 -8.33
C LYS A 85 12.91 1.67 -9.58
N ASP A 86 13.27 2.25 -10.72
CA ASP A 86 12.98 1.69 -12.04
C ASP A 86 13.62 0.30 -12.15
N ILE A 87 12.80 -0.75 -12.14
CA ILE A 87 13.16 -2.11 -12.58
C ILE A 87 12.04 -2.62 -13.48
#